data_AF-A0A399P2N0-F1
#
_entry.id   AF-A0A399P2N0-F1
#
_cell.length_a   1.000
_cell.length_b   1.000
_cell.length_c   1.000
_cell.angle_alpha   90.00
_cell.angle_beta   90.00
_cell.angle_gamma   90.00
#
_symmetry.space_group_name_H-M   'P 1'
#
loop_
_entity.id
_entity.type
_entity.pdbx_description
1 polymer ?
#
loop_
_entity_poly.entity_id
_entity_poly.type
_entity_poly.pdbx_seq_one_letter_code
_entity_poly.pdbx_strand_id
1 'polypeptide(L)'
;AVPSGIGEQIVTRVRGEVWGRAVGGAPGVVAGGAFAAYSLGFLGPDPAPDAAPDDAETPVAVFRVGPWTRLTTARGHVLVRRL
;
A
#
# COMPACT_ATOMS: atom_id res chain seq x y z
N ALA A 1 36.60 -16.17 -5.37
CA ALA A 1 35.34 -16.60 -4.74
C ALA A 1 34.30 -15.50 -4.95
N VAL A 2 33.06 -15.84 -5.32
CA VAL A 2 31.96 -14.87 -5.30
C VAL A 2 31.68 -14.53 -3.83
N PRO A 3 31.67 -13.25 -3.43
CA PRO A 3 31.34 -12.87 -2.05
C PRO A 3 29.98 -13.41 -1.65
N SER A 4 29.90 -14.06 -0.49
CA SER A 4 28.62 -14.39 0.13
C SER A 4 27.83 -13.10 0.38
N GLY A 5 26.54 -13.09 0.03
CA GLY A 5 25.65 -11.93 0.25
C GLY A 5 25.30 -11.10 -0.98
N ILE A 6 25.90 -11.32 -2.16
CA ILE A 6 25.49 -10.62 -3.39
C ILE A 6 24.01 -10.91 -3.73
N GLY A 7 23.58 -12.16 -3.58
CA GLY A 7 22.18 -12.54 -3.81
C GLY A 7 21.20 -11.81 -2.86
N GLU A 8 21.55 -11.67 -1.59
CA GLU A 8 20.74 -10.96 -0.60
C GLU A 8 20.65 -9.45 -0.88
N GLN A 9 21.75 -8.84 -1.32
CA GLN A 9 21.77 -7.44 -1.75
C GLN A 9 20.86 -7.22 -2.96
N ILE A 10 20.92 -8.13 -3.95
CA ILE A 10 20.04 -8.09 -5.12
C ILE A 10 18.58 -8.23 -4.68
N VAL A 11 18.23 -9.20 -3.83
CA VAL A 11 16.86 -9.40 -3.35
C VAL A 11 16.34 -8.18 -2.59
N THR A 12 17.16 -7.60 -1.71
CA THR A 12 16.80 -6.40 -0.95
C THR A 12 16.49 -5.23 -1.87
N ARG A 13 17.35 -5.01 -2.89
CA ARG A 13 17.13 -3.98 -3.90
C ARG A 13 15.85 -4.22 -4.70
N VAL A 14 15.65 -5.42 -5.23
CA VAL A 14 14.48 -5.76 -6.05
C VAL A 14 13.19 -5.60 -5.25
N ARG A 15 13.18 -5.98 -3.97
CA ARG A 15 12.02 -5.73 -3.08
C ARG A 15 11.73 -4.25 -2.95
N GLY A 16 12.76 -3.41 -2.80
CA GLY A 16 12.60 -1.95 -2.78
C GLY A 16 11.98 -1.42 -4.08
N GLU A 17 12.48 -1.86 -5.23
CA GLU A 17 11.99 -1.44 -6.55
C GLU A 17 10.54 -1.90 -6.84
N VAL A 18 10.20 -3.14 -6.47
CA VAL A 18 8.87 -3.72 -6.69
C VAL A 18 7.84 -3.13 -5.73
N TRP A 19 8.12 -3.15 -4.42
CA TRP A 19 7.16 -2.71 -3.40
C TRP A 19 7.12 -1.19 -3.21
N GLY A 20 8.21 -0.49 -3.54
CA GLY A 20 8.31 0.96 -3.47
C GLY A 20 7.76 1.70 -4.69
N ARG A 21 7.36 0.98 -5.76
CA ARG A 21 6.80 1.58 -6.97
C ARG A 21 5.55 2.42 -6.65
N ALA A 22 5.46 3.62 -7.21
CA ALA A 22 4.27 4.45 -7.07
C ALA A 22 3.05 3.83 -7.79
N VAL A 23 1.87 3.98 -7.21
CA VAL A 23 0.60 3.56 -7.83
C VAL A 23 0.04 4.70 -8.68
N GLY A 24 -0.27 4.41 -9.95
CA GLY A 24 -0.89 5.38 -10.85
C GLY A 24 -2.24 5.85 -10.30
N GLY A 25 -2.50 7.17 -10.37
CA GLY A 25 -3.73 7.76 -9.82
C GLY A 25 -3.77 7.90 -8.30
N ALA A 26 -2.76 7.42 -7.56
CA ALA A 26 -2.71 7.50 -6.09
C ALA A 26 -1.40 8.16 -5.59
N PRO A 27 -1.30 9.50 -5.64
CA PRO A 27 -0.08 10.23 -5.24
C PRO A 27 0.37 9.90 -3.81
N GLY A 28 1.65 9.52 -3.67
CA GLY A 28 2.25 9.21 -2.37
C GLY A 28 1.95 7.80 -1.83
N VAL A 29 1.22 6.98 -2.59
CA VAL A 29 0.97 5.57 -2.29
C VAL A 29 1.95 4.68 -3.06
N VAL A 30 2.58 3.75 -2.35
CA VAL A 30 3.46 2.73 -2.95
C VAL A 30 2.73 1.40 -3.08
N ALA A 31 3.14 0.60 -4.06
CA ALA A 31 2.53 -0.67 -4.42
C ALA A 31 2.39 -1.62 -3.22
N GLY A 32 3.39 -1.70 -2.35
CA GLY A 32 3.32 -2.52 -1.14
C GLY A 32 2.20 -2.12 -0.18
N GLY A 33 1.92 -0.82 -0.05
CA GLY A 33 0.84 -0.32 0.80
C GLY A 33 -0.54 -0.60 0.20
N ALA A 34 -0.70 -0.33 -1.10
CA ALA A 34 -1.94 -0.61 -1.81
C ALA A 34 -2.25 -2.11 -1.87
N PHE A 35 -1.24 -2.94 -2.17
CA PHE A 35 -1.37 -4.39 -2.20
C PHE A 35 -1.78 -4.95 -0.84
N ALA A 36 -1.14 -4.51 0.26
CA ALA A 36 -1.54 -4.95 1.60
C ALA A 36 -2.99 -4.57 1.92
N ALA A 37 -3.41 -3.34 1.61
CA ALA A 37 -4.79 -2.90 1.85
C ALA A 37 -5.81 -3.73 1.04
N TYR A 38 -5.47 -4.05 -0.21
CA TYR A 38 -6.29 -4.92 -1.06
C TYR A 38 -6.37 -6.35 -0.50
N SER A 39 -5.22 -6.99 -0.22
CA SER A 39 -5.15 -8.37 0.25
C SER A 39 -5.81 -8.58 1.61
N LEU A 40 -5.82 -7.56 2.46
CA LEU A 40 -6.49 -7.58 3.76
C LEU A 40 -8.00 -7.26 3.66
N GLY A 41 -8.51 -6.93 2.47
CA GLY A 41 -9.91 -6.58 2.26
C GLY A 41 -10.31 -5.22 2.84
N PHE A 42 -9.35 -4.29 3.01
CA PHE A 42 -9.64 -2.94 3.51
C PHE A 42 -10.24 -2.03 2.43
N LEU A 43 -9.93 -2.32 1.17
CA LEU A 43 -10.47 -1.61 0.01
C LEU A 43 -11.82 -2.20 -0.40
N GLY A 44 -12.74 -1.35 -0.84
CA GLY A 44 -14.06 -1.76 -1.33
C GLY A 44 -15.18 -0.88 -0.77
N PRO A 45 -16.42 -1.08 -1.22
CA PRO A 45 -17.49 -0.14 -0.96
C PRO A 45 -17.95 -0.13 0.51
N ASP A 46 -18.19 1.00 1.16
CA ASP A 46 -18.79 0.98 2.51
C ASP A 46 -20.23 0.47 2.43
N PRO A 47 -20.66 -0.42 3.35
CA PRO A 47 -22.08 -0.65 3.55
C PRO A 47 -22.69 0.56 4.28
N ALA A 48 -22.86 1.68 3.59
CA ALA A 48 -23.89 2.63 4.01
C ALA A 48 -25.24 1.89 3.89
N PRO A 49 -26.11 1.96 4.92
CA PRO A 49 -27.32 1.14 5.01
C PRO A 49 -28.34 1.36 3.88
N ASP A 50 -28.12 2.39 3.07
CA ASP A 50 -29.00 2.97 2.06
C ASP A 50 -28.30 3.29 0.73
N ALA A 51 -27.00 2.95 0.56
CA ALA A 51 -26.29 3.20 -0.69
C ALA A 51 -26.63 2.16 -1.77
N ALA A 52 -26.83 2.63 -3.00
CA ALA A 52 -26.94 1.75 -4.16
C ALA A 52 -25.64 0.94 -4.33
N PRO A 53 -25.72 -0.33 -4.78
CA PRO A 53 -24.57 -1.24 -4.86
C PRO A 53 -23.39 -0.74 -5.69
N ASP A 54 -23.60 0.24 -6.58
CA ASP A 54 -22.58 0.81 -7.46
C ASP A 54 -21.96 2.12 -6.94
N ASP A 55 -22.47 2.72 -5.85
CA ASP A 55 -22.15 4.12 -5.47
C ASP A 55 -21.17 4.29 -4.30
N ALA A 56 -20.84 3.24 -3.55
CA ALA A 56 -20.22 3.44 -2.24
C ALA A 56 -18.69 3.27 -2.22
N GLU A 57 -17.91 3.73 -3.20
CA GLU A 57 -16.44 3.64 -3.08
C GLU A 57 -15.91 4.58 -1.97
N THR A 58 -15.54 4.04 -0.80
CA THR A 58 -15.04 4.84 0.32
C THR A 58 -13.64 5.40 0.02
N PRO A 59 -13.42 6.72 0.14
CA PRO A 59 -12.11 7.30 -0.11
C PRO A 59 -11.06 6.80 0.90
N VAL A 60 -9.86 6.50 0.41
CA VAL A 60 -8.71 6.12 1.23
C VAL A 60 -7.98 7.38 1.69
N ALA A 61 -7.92 7.62 3.00
CA ALA A 61 -7.16 8.73 3.56
C ALA A 61 -5.66 8.38 3.65
N VAL A 62 -4.80 9.25 3.12
CA VAL A 62 -3.35 9.05 3.08
C VAL A 62 -2.65 10.06 3.99
N PHE A 63 -1.97 9.57 5.02
CA PHE A 63 -1.18 10.38 5.96
C PHE A 63 0.31 10.10 5.80
N ARG A 64 1.16 11.11 5.96
CA ARG A 64 2.62 10.98 5.82
C ARG A 64 3.36 11.67 6.95
N VAL A 65 4.37 11.00 7.50
CA VAL A 65 5.30 11.58 8.48
C VAL A 65 6.69 10.93 8.31
N GLY A 66 7.68 11.73 7.95
CA GLY A 66 9.02 11.23 7.65
C GLY A 66 9.00 10.07 6.63
N PRO A 67 9.58 8.89 6.95
CA PRO A 67 9.59 7.74 6.04
C PRO A 67 8.28 6.94 6.05
N TRP A 68 7.29 7.31 6.87
CA TRP A 68 6.07 6.54 7.06
C TRP A 68 4.91 7.11 6.24
N THR A 69 4.19 6.21 5.58
CA THR A 69 2.87 6.49 4.97
C THR A 69 1.83 5.59 5.63
N ARG A 70 0.71 6.16 6.04
CA ARG A 70 -0.47 5.44 6.51
C ARG A 70 -1.61 5.56 5.52
N LEU A 71 -2.17 4.43 5.12
CA LEU A 71 -3.44 4.33 4.41
C LEU A 71 -4.52 4.01 5.44
N THR A 72 -5.57 4.82 5.49
CA THR A 72 -6.71 4.64 6.39
C THR A 72 -7.98 4.45 5.58
N THR A 73 -8.71 3.39 5.90
CA THR A 73 -10.03 3.05 5.35
C THR A 73 -11.01 2.84 6.51
N ALA A 74 -12.30 2.66 6.22
CA ALA A 74 -13.30 2.26 7.22
C ALA A 74 -13.02 0.87 7.84
N ARG A 75 -12.40 -0.03 7.08
CA ARG A 75 -12.16 -1.43 7.48
C ARG A 75 -10.82 -1.69 8.16
N GLY A 76 -9.91 -0.71 8.14
CA GLY A 76 -8.58 -0.87 8.71
C GLY A 76 -7.52 0.08 8.17
N HIS A 77 -6.29 -0.16 8.61
CA HIS A 77 -5.15 0.71 8.32
C HIS A 77 -3.94 -0.10 7.86
N VAL A 78 -3.18 0.46 6.92
CA VAL A 78 -1.87 -0.06 6.52
C VAL A 78 -0.82 1.02 6.75
N LEU A 79 0.26 0.67 7.45
CA LEU A 79 1.45 1.50 7.57
C LEU A 79 2.58 0.89 6.75
N VAL A 80 3.21 1.72 5.91
CA VAL A 80 4.39 1.33 5.15
C VAL A 80 5.52 2.33 5.41
N ARG A 81 6.73 1.80 5.54
CA ARG A 81 7.95 2.58 5.58
C ARG A 81 8.55 2.61 4.17
N ARG A 82 8.89 3.80 3.67
CA ARG A 82 9.71 3.92 2.47
C ARG A 82 11.07 3.28 2.77
N LEU A 83 11.41 2.25 1.99
CA LEU A 83 12.73 1.61 2.03
C LEU A 83 13.80 2.53 1.45
#